data_AF-A0A351KW70-F1
#
_entry.id   AF-A0A351KW70-F1
#
_cell.length_a   1.000
_cell.length_b   1.000
_cell.length_c   1.000
_cell.angle_alpha   90.00
_cell.angle_beta   90.00
_cell.angle_gamma   90.00
#
_symmetry.space_group_name_H-M   'P 1'
#
loop_
_entity.id
_entity.type
_entity.pdbx_description
1 polymer ?
#
loop_
_entity_poly.entity_id
_entity_poly.type
_entity_poly.pdbx_seq_one_letter_code
_entity_poly.pdbx_strand_id
1 'polypeptide(L)'
;MQPSHPPEWDLWPKTHPWVVPPEKAYLKAGPALETCLARMQIPESLWGHLTGASLGLGSWIASKHQGSPLLVGINGAQGSGKSTTAELLATTLSQVHGLATISCSIDDFYLTHAERVQLAQKVHPLLVTRGVPGTHDLKLLDETLSHLMHAGPEKTTRIPRFNKAMDDRLPEDQWDTFKGRPDVVILEGWCVGTTPQPEDHLKEALNALEALEDADGRWRSYVNDALCDGYRSLFKRLDLLVFLKIPDFFSVIEWRSLQERKLMEQTGPLSSSKIMDTSAIRRFVMHFERLTRWNLEELPSLADMTLELDRSHRFVRGSRNLRNQTLKHLS
;
A
#
# COMPACT_ATOMS: atom_id res chain seq x y z
N MET A 1 -25.51 -9.03 -17.14
CA MET A 1 -25.89 -8.50 -15.82
C MET A 1 -25.81 -6.99 -15.90
N GLN A 2 -26.84 -6.24 -15.53
CA GLN A 2 -26.68 -4.80 -15.30
C GLN A 2 -25.62 -4.60 -14.21
N PRO A 3 -24.69 -3.65 -14.35
CA PRO A 3 -23.74 -3.37 -13.27
C PRO A 3 -24.57 -2.96 -12.06
N SER A 4 -24.45 -3.71 -10.96
CA SER A 4 -25.02 -3.29 -9.68
C SER A 4 -24.51 -1.88 -9.41
N HIS A 5 -25.41 -0.92 -9.25
CA HIS A 5 -25.03 0.43 -8.84
C HIS A 5 -24.04 0.30 -7.67
N PRO A 6 -22.84 0.91 -7.74
CA PRO A 6 -21.94 0.90 -6.61
C PRO A 6 -22.74 1.42 -5.39
N PRO A 7 -22.50 0.90 -4.18
CA PRO A 7 -23.12 1.47 -2.98
C PRO A 7 -22.92 2.99 -3.00
N GLU A 8 -23.85 3.78 -2.44
CA GLU A 8 -23.80 5.25 -2.47
C GLU A 8 -22.45 5.76 -1.93
N TRP A 9 -21.49 5.85 -2.82
CA TRP A 9 -20.12 6.21 -2.55
C TRP A 9 -19.93 7.56 -3.20
N ASP A 10 -19.78 8.59 -2.38
CA ASP A 10 -19.38 9.92 -2.85
C ASP A 10 -17.89 9.94 -3.22
N LEU A 11 -17.41 8.89 -3.90
CA LEU A 11 -16.08 8.79 -4.48
C LEU A 11 -16.03 9.52 -5.82
N TRP A 12 -17.16 9.65 -6.52
CA TRP A 12 -17.23 10.42 -7.77
C TRP A 12 -17.10 11.92 -7.48
N PRO A 13 -16.36 12.70 -8.28
CA PRO A 13 -16.37 14.15 -8.14
C PRO A 13 -17.70 14.70 -8.65
N LYS A 14 -18.40 15.51 -7.84
CA LYS A 14 -19.74 16.03 -8.18
C LYS A 14 -19.73 17.23 -9.13
N THR A 15 -18.61 17.96 -9.27
CA THR A 15 -18.60 19.30 -9.91
C THR A 15 -17.36 19.62 -10.75
N HIS A 16 -16.59 18.62 -11.22
CA HIS A 16 -15.39 18.88 -12.03
C HIS A 16 -15.65 18.71 -13.54
N PRO A 17 -15.24 19.65 -14.41
CA PRO A 17 -15.58 19.63 -15.85
C PRO A 17 -15.01 18.44 -16.63
N TRP A 18 -14.01 17.76 -16.06
CA TRP A 18 -13.36 16.57 -16.64
C TRP A 18 -13.91 15.24 -16.11
N VAL A 19 -14.99 15.26 -15.33
CA VAL A 19 -15.59 14.05 -14.78
C VAL A 19 -16.27 13.26 -15.88
N VAL A 20 -15.68 12.11 -16.23
CA VAL A 20 -16.35 11.10 -17.05
C VAL A 20 -17.55 10.56 -16.27
N PRO A 21 -18.75 10.40 -16.86
CA PRO A 21 -19.86 9.73 -16.18
C PRO A 21 -19.52 8.26 -15.87
N PRO A 22 -20.01 7.67 -14.75
CA PRO A 22 -19.68 6.30 -14.35
C PRO A 22 -19.87 5.25 -15.46
N GLU A 23 -20.96 5.31 -16.21
CA GLU A 23 -21.23 4.40 -17.34
C GLU A 23 -20.18 4.50 -18.45
N LYS A 24 -19.79 5.73 -18.81
CA LYS A 24 -18.74 5.97 -19.81
C LYS A 24 -17.37 5.52 -19.30
N ALA A 25 -17.10 5.70 -18.01
CA ALA A 25 -15.86 5.23 -17.39
C ALA A 25 -15.78 3.69 -17.41
N TYR A 26 -16.89 3.00 -17.11
CA TYR A 26 -16.96 1.54 -17.23
C TYR A 26 -16.76 1.07 -18.68
N LEU A 27 -17.36 1.72 -19.68
CA LEU A 27 -17.13 1.36 -21.09
C LEU A 27 -15.67 1.48 -21.51
N LYS A 28 -14.92 2.43 -20.95
CA LYS A 28 -13.49 2.62 -21.26
C LYS A 28 -12.58 1.60 -20.58
N ALA A 29 -12.82 1.30 -19.30
CA ALA A 29 -11.87 0.54 -18.47
C ALA A 29 -12.40 -0.77 -17.89
N GLY A 30 -13.71 -1.00 -17.88
CA GLY A 30 -14.37 -2.16 -17.27
C GLY A 30 -13.76 -3.49 -17.71
N PRO A 31 -13.67 -3.80 -19.01
CA PRO A 31 -13.07 -5.04 -19.50
C PRO A 31 -11.60 -5.22 -19.08
N ALA A 32 -10.81 -4.14 -19.06
CA ALA A 32 -9.41 -4.18 -18.62
C ALA A 32 -9.30 -4.43 -17.11
N LEU A 33 -10.17 -3.80 -16.31
CA LEU A 33 -10.24 -4.01 -14.86
C LEU A 33 -10.65 -5.45 -14.53
N GLU A 34 -11.63 -6.01 -15.24
CA GLU A 34 -12.06 -7.41 -15.09
C GLU A 34 -10.95 -8.38 -15.49
N THR A 35 -10.17 -8.07 -16.54
CA THR A 35 -8.97 -8.83 -16.90
C THR A 35 -7.90 -8.79 -15.81
N CYS A 36 -7.65 -7.63 -15.20
CA CYS A 36 -6.75 -7.48 -14.05
C CYS A 36 -7.23 -8.32 -12.86
N LEU A 37 -8.53 -8.26 -12.52
CA LEU A 37 -9.14 -9.00 -11.43
C LEU A 37 -9.05 -10.52 -11.65
N ALA A 38 -9.30 -10.99 -12.87
CA ALA A 38 -9.14 -12.39 -13.25
C ALA A 38 -7.69 -12.86 -13.11
N ARG A 39 -6.72 -12.09 -13.62
CA ARG A 39 -5.29 -12.40 -13.49
C ARG A 39 -4.83 -12.46 -12.03
N MET A 40 -5.36 -11.56 -11.20
CA MET A 40 -5.11 -11.54 -9.75
C MET A 40 -5.91 -12.61 -8.98
N GLN A 41 -6.75 -13.39 -9.67
CA GLN A 41 -7.58 -14.45 -9.08
C GLN A 41 -8.50 -13.93 -7.96
N ILE A 42 -9.05 -12.72 -8.16
CA ILE A 42 -10.03 -12.14 -7.26
C ILE A 42 -11.40 -12.81 -7.50
N PRO A 43 -12.14 -13.21 -6.45
CA PRO A 43 -13.47 -13.79 -6.61
C PRO A 43 -14.40 -12.91 -7.43
N GLU A 44 -15.11 -13.48 -8.41
CA GLU A 44 -16.06 -12.76 -9.28
C GLU A 44 -17.13 -11.98 -8.50
N SER A 45 -17.51 -12.47 -7.33
CA SER A 45 -18.43 -11.78 -6.41
C SER A 45 -17.97 -10.40 -5.96
N LEU A 46 -16.67 -10.09 -6.08
CA LEU A 46 -16.08 -8.79 -5.74
C LEU A 46 -15.87 -7.89 -6.96
N TRP A 47 -16.02 -8.39 -8.19
CA TRP A 47 -15.57 -7.65 -9.38
C TRP A 47 -16.31 -6.34 -9.59
N GLY A 48 -17.65 -6.37 -9.63
CA GLY A 48 -18.44 -5.15 -9.82
C GLY A 48 -18.16 -4.11 -8.74
N HIS A 49 -17.90 -4.57 -7.52
CA HIS A 49 -17.62 -3.74 -6.36
C HIS A 49 -16.25 -3.05 -6.45
N LEU A 50 -15.20 -3.82 -6.73
CA LEU A 50 -13.83 -3.29 -6.87
C LEU A 50 -13.68 -2.43 -8.13
N THR A 51 -14.35 -2.80 -9.22
CA THR A 51 -14.41 -1.99 -10.45
C THR A 51 -15.07 -0.65 -10.17
N GLY A 52 -16.24 -0.62 -9.53
CA GLY A 52 -16.91 0.63 -9.17
C GLY A 52 -16.04 1.53 -8.27
N ALA A 53 -15.37 0.94 -7.29
CA ALA A 53 -14.52 1.66 -6.34
C ALA A 53 -13.32 2.28 -7.05
N SER A 54 -12.66 1.49 -7.90
CA SER A 54 -11.47 1.91 -8.65
C SER A 54 -11.80 3.00 -9.65
N LEU A 55 -12.92 2.89 -10.37
CA LEU A 55 -13.41 3.93 -11.28
C LEU A 55 -13.67 5.25 -10.55
N GLY A 56 -14.34 5.19 -9.39
CA GLY A 56 -14.67 6.38 -8.59
C GLY A 56 -13.43 7.03 -7.99
N LEU A 57 -12.61 6.23 -7.30
CA LEU A 57 -11.38 6.71 -6.66
C LEU A 57 -10.38 7.23 -7.70
N GLY A 58 -10.19 6.52 -8.82
CA GLY A 58 -9.31 6.94 -9.91
C GLY A 58 -9.78 8.24 -10.55
N SER A 59 -11.10 8.42 -10.73
CA SER A 59 -11.64 9.70 -11.24
C SER A 59 -11.48 10.85 -10.26
N TRP A 60 -11.57 10.58 -8.96
CA TRP A 60 -11.24 11.58 -7.95
C TRP A 60 -9.76 11.95 -7.96
N ILE A 61 -8.84 10.98 -8.01
CA ILE A 61 -7.39 11.24 -8.12
C ILE A 61 -7.09 12.05 -9.40
N ALA A 62 -7.65 11.66 -10.55
CA ALA A 62 -7.49 12.39 -11.80
C ALA A 62 -7.95 13.85 -11.69
N SER A 63 -9.04 14.12 -10.96
CA SER A 63 -9.51 15.50 -10.72
C SER A 63 -8.56 16.36 -9.89
N LYS A 64 -7.57 15.76 -9.23
CA LYS A 64 -6.53 16.46 -8.46
C LYS A 64 -5.27 16.75 -9.28
N HIS A 65 -5.13 16.18 -10.47
CA HIS A 65 -3.96 16.40 -11.32
C HIS A 65 -4.04 17.78 -12.00
N GLN A 66 -3.04 18.63 -11.78
CA GLN A 66 -2.99 20.02 -12.25
C GLN A 66 -1.81 20.31 -13.20
N GLY A 67 -1.30 19.29 -13.90
CA GLY A 67 -0.24 19.43 -14.90
C GLY A 67 1.18 19.10 -14.41
N SER A 68 1.33 18.78 -13.12
CA SER A 68 2.53 18.16 -12.55
C SER A 68 2.21 16.75 -12.05
N PRO A 69 3.20 15.83 -12.04
CA PRO A 69 3.00 14.48 -11.54
C PRO A 69 2.45 14.49 -10.11
N LEU A 70 1.49 13.62 -9.83
CA LEU A 70 0.98 13.39 -8.47
C LEU A 70 1.65 12.18 -7.83
N LEU A 71 2.11 12.31 -6.59
CA LEU A 71 2.53 11.21 -5.75
C LEU A 71 1.39 10.80 -4.79
N VAL A 72 0.77 9.65 -5.07
CA VAL A 72 -0.37 9.12 -4.31
C VAL A 72 0.07 7.97 -3.43
N GLY A 73 -0.09 8.11 -2.12
CA GLY A 73 0.13 7.05 -1.15
C GLY A 73 -1.09 6.16 -0.99
N ILE A 74 -0.91 4.85 -0.92
CA ILE A 74 -1.95 3.89 -0.53
C ILE A 74 -1.47 3.11 0.70
N ASN A 75 -2.15 3.34 1.83
CA ASN A 75 -1.96 2.58 3.06
C ASN A 75 -3.03 1.50 3.20
N GLY A 76 -2.63 0.33 3.68
CA GLY A 76 -3.55 -0.71 4.12
C GLY A 76 -2.82 -1.86 4.78
N ALA A 77 -3.46 -2.52 5.73
CA ALA A 77 -2.85 -3.66 6.40
C ALA A 77 -2.53 -4.82 5.44
N GLN A 78 -1.75 -5.79 5.91
CA GLN A 78 -1.48 -7.00 5.13
C GLN A 78 -2.78 -7.72 4.78
N GLY A 79 -2.95 -8.09 3.50
CA GLY A 79 -4.17 -8.72 3.02
C GLY A 79 -5.35 -7.77 2.77
N SER A 80 -5.22 -6.45 2.97
CA SER A 80 -6.34 -5.50 2.75
C SER A 80 -6.65 -5.21 1.28
N GLY A 81 -5.85 -5.72 0.34
CA GLY A 81 -6.02 -5.47 -1.09
C GLY A 81 -5.27 -4.25 -1.64
N LYS A 82 -4.35 -3.63 -0.90
CA LYS A 82 -3.60 -2.43 -1.34
C LYS A 82 -2.95 -2.54 -2.72
N SER A 83 -2.24 -3.63 -3.02
CA SER A 83 -1.60 -3.83 -4.34
C SER A 83 -2.64 -4.06 -5.44
N THR A 84 -3.76 -4.73 -5.13
CA THR A 84 -4.91 -4.86 -6.04
C THR A 84 -5.53 -3.49 -6.34
N THR A 85 -5.78 -2.67 -5.31
CA THR A 85 -6.29 -1.31 -5.49
C THR A 85 -5.33 -0.45 -6.31
N ALA A 86 -4.02 -0.52 -6.03
CA ALA A 86 -3.01 0.23 -6.79
C ALA A 86 -3.01 -0.13 -8.29
N GLU A 87 -3.10 -1.42 -8.61
CA GLU A 87 -3.15 -1.88 -10.01
C GLU A 87 -4.45 -1.45 -10.71
N LEU A 88 -5.60 -1.59 -10.06
CA LEU A 88 -6.88 -1.16 -10.63
C LEU A 88 -6.97 0.36 -10.81
N LEU A 89 -6.34 1.13 -9.91
CA LEU A 89 -6.22 2.58 -10.05
C LEU A 89 -5.32 2.97 -11.21
N ALA A 90 -4.17 2.31 -11.39
CA ALA A 90 -3.31 2.56 -12.54
C ALA A 90 -4.03 2.30 -13.86
N THR A 91 -4.78 1.18 -13.95
CA THR A 91 -5.64 0.88 -15.11
C THR A 91 -6.71 1.95 -15.31
N THR A 92 -7.38 2.39 -14.26
CA THR A 92 -8.42 3.43 -14.34
C THR A 92 -7.85 4.76 -14.82
N LEU A 93 -6.77 5.23 -14.22
CA LEU A 93 -6.13 6.51 -14.55
C LEU A 93 -5.64 6.53 -16.00
N SER A 94 -5.04 5.44 -16.46
CA SER A 94 -4.59 5.29 -17.84
C SER A 94 -5.76 5.20 -18.83
N GLN A 95 -6.69 4.26 -18.64
CA GLN A 95 -7.72 3.94 -19.65
C GLN A 95 -8.86 4.97 -19.68
N VAL A 96 -9.24 5.55 -18.53
CA VAL A 96 -10.36 6.50 -18.46
C VAL A 96 -9.90 7.92 -18.76
N HIS A 97 -8.75 8.31 -18.19
CA HIS A 97 -8.26 9.68 -18.12
C HIS A 97 -7.00 9.95 -18.93
N GLY A 98 -6.38 8.93 -19.53
CA GLY A 98 -5.18 9.08 -20.35
C GLY A 98 -3.92 9.47 -19.56
N LEU A 99 -3.93 9.28 -18.23
CA LEU A 99 -2.83 9.64 -17.35
C LEU A 99 -1.82 8.49 -17.26
N ALA A 100 -0.58 8.74 -17.71
CA ALA A 100 0.52 7.80 -17.58
C ALA A 100 0.78 7.53 -16.10
N THR A 101 0.52 6.31 -15.65
CA THR A 101 0.55 5.97 -14.22
C THR A 101 1.50 4.82 -13.96
N ILE A 102 2.25 4.91 -12.86
CA ILE A 102 3.06 3.81 -12.35
C ILE A 102 2.76 3.51 -10.89
N SER A 103 2.71 2.22 -10.54
CA SER A 103 2.61 1.75 -9.16
C SER A 103 3.93 1.18 -8.68
N CYS A 104 4.37 1.62 -7.50
CA CYS A 104 5.54 1.14 -6.79
C CYS A 104 5.10 0.60 -5.42
N SER A 105 5.57 -0.58 -5.03
CA SER A 105 5.38 -1.08 -3.68
C SER A 105 6.56 -0.63 -2.83
N ILE A 106 6.33 -0.12 -1.62
CA ILE A 106 7.44 0.14 -0.68
C ILE A 106 8.21 -1.16 -0.37
N ASP A 107 7.53 -2.31 -0.42
CA ASP A 107 8.13 -3.63 -0.25
C ASP A 107 9.24 -3.92 -1.29
N ASP A 108 9.22 -3.28 -2.47
CA ASP A 108 10.27 -3.44 -3.47
C ASP A 108 11.60 -2.80 -3.05
N PHE A 109 11.54 -1.92 -2.05
CA PHE A 109 12.65 -1.16 -1.51
C PHE A 109 13.09 -1.68 -0.16
N TYR A 110 12.78 -2.94 0.20
CA TYR A 110 13.45 -3.53 1.36
C TYR A 110 14.97 -3.46 1.22
N LEU A 111 15.65 -3.32 2.35
CA LEU A 111 17.07 -3.63 2.46
C LEU A 111 17.29 -5.07 2.01
N THR A 112 18.46 -5.35 1.43
CA THR A 112 18.88 -6.71 1.08
C THR A 112 18.91 -7.60 2.33
N HIS A 113 18.86 -8.91 2.14
CA HIS A 113 18.93 -9.83 3.28
C HIS A 113 20.23 -9.62 4.08
N ALA A 114 21.36 -9.42 3.40
CA ALA A 114 22.65 -9.16 4.03
C ALA A 114 22.64 -7.88 4.89
N GLU A 115 22.06 -6.79 4.39
CA GLU A 115 21.91 -5.53 5.14
C GLU A 115 21.01 -5.72 6.38
N ARG A 116 19.93 -6.49 6.26
CA ARG A 116 19.06 -6.78 7.42
C ARG A 116 19.74 -7.65 8.48
N VAL A 117 20.59 -8.60 8.09
CA VAL A 117 21.42 -9.37 9.05
C VAL A 117 22.37 -8.44 9.80
N GLN A 118 23.01 -7.49 9.11
CA GLN A 118 23.87 -6.50 9.75
C GLN A 118 23.07 -5.58 10.69
N LEU A 119 21.89 -5.14 10.26
CA LEU A 119 20.99 -4.33 11.08
C LEU A 119 20.54 -5.08 12.34
N ALA A 120 20.24 -6.38 12.21
CA ALA A 120 19.84 -7.22 13.33
C ALA A 120 20.95 -7.38 14.38
N GLN A 121 22.20 -7.52 13.94
CA GLN A 121 23.37 -7.58 14.82
C GLN A 121 23.66 -6.25 15.50
N LYS A 122 23.50 -5.14 14.77
CA LYS A 122 23.82 -3.79 15.26
C LYS A 122 22.76 -3.22 16.21
N VAL A 123 21.49 -3.49 15.94
CA VAL A 123 20.36 -2.84 16.61
C VAL A 123 19.54 -3.84 17.39
N HIS A 124 18.85 -4.77 16.71
CA HIS A 124 17.97 -5.72 17.37
C HIS A 124 17.68 -6.96 16.50
N PRO A 125 17.74 -8.20 17.04
CA PRO A 125 17.53 -9.44 16.27
C PRO A 125 16.25 -9.47 15.40
N LEU A 126 15.15 -8.90 15.89
CA LEU A 126 13.88 -8.82 15.16
C LEU A 126 13.96 -8.06 13.82
N LEU A 127 14.99 -7.21 13.61
CA LEU A 127 15.18 -6.45 12.37
C LEU A 127 15.75 -7.28 11.21
N VAL A 128 16.05 -8.57 11.43
CA VAL A 128 16.33 -9.50 10.33
C VAL A 128 15.07 -9.71 9.48
N THR A 129 13.90 -9.62 10.11
CA THR A 129 12.59 -9.78 9.46
C THR A 129 12.26 -8.51 8.69
N ARG A 130 12.12 -8.62 7.36
CA ARG A 130 11.62 -7.53 6.53
C ARG A 130 10.21 -7.11 6.96
N GLY A 131 9.90 -5.82 6.88
CA GLY A 131 8.53 -5.35 7.01
C GLY A 131 8.41 -4.02 7.73
N VAL A 132 8.98 -3.94 8.93
CA VAL A 132 8.84 -2.78 9.81
C VAL A 132 9.61 -1.56 9.30
N PRO A 133 9.15 -0.33 9.61
CA PRO A 133 9.96 0.87 9.41
C PRO A 133 11.40 0.68 9.91
N GLY A 134 12.35 1.15 9.09
CA GLY A 134 13.78 0.94 9.31
C GLY A 134 14.36 -0.28 8.59
N THR A 135 13.52 -1.12 7.96
CA THR A 135 13.97 -2.27 7.12
C THR A 135 13.95 -1.99 5.61
N HIS A 136 13.74 -0.73 5.21
CA HIS A 136 13.70 -0.32 3.81
C HIS A 136 14.89 0.60 3.47
N ASP A 137 15.38 0.50 2.24
CA ASP A 137 16.35 1.38 1.63
C ASP A 137 15.68 2.68 1.21
N LEU A 138 15.53 3.60 2.16
CA LEU A 138 14.87 4.89 1.93
C LEU A 138 15.61 5.78 0.96
N LYS A 139 16.93 5.62 0.85
CA LYS A 139 17.73 6.39 -0.11
C LYS A 139 17.37 5.97 -1.53
N LEU A 140 17.35 4.67 -1.81
CA LEU A 140 16.94 4.16 -3.11
C LEU A 140 15.49 4.55 -3.44
N LEU A 141 14.59 4.45 -2.47
CA LEU A 141 13.19 4.87 -2.66
C LEU A 141 13.08 6.36 -2.98
N ASP A 142 13.76 7.22 -2.21
CA ASP A 142 13.75 8.66 -2.44
C ASP A 142 14.30 9.01 -3.83
N GLU A 143 15.43 8.40 -4.23
CA GLU A 143 16.06 8.58 -5.53
C GLU A 143 15.15 8.10 -6.68
N THR A 144 14.54 6.92 -6.57
CA THR A 144 13.61 6.40 -7.59
C THR A 144 12.40 7.32 -7.75
N LEU A 145 11.78 7.76 -6.65
CA LEU A 145 10.66 8.71 -6.72
C LEU A 145 11.10 10.04 -7.32
N SER A 146 12.24 10.58 -6.90
CA SER A 146 12.77 11.84 -7.41
C SER A 146 13.08 11.77 -8.91
N HIS A 147 13.64 10.65 -9.39
CA HIS A 147 13.85 10.41 -10.82
C HIS A 147 12.53 10.30 -11.60
N LEU A 148 11.52 9.60 -11.08
CA LEU A 148 10.20 9.54 -11.71
C LEU A 148 9.56 10.94 -11.81
N MET A 149 9.53 11.69 -10.70
CA MET A 149 8.83 12.97 -10.63
C MET A 149 9.49 14.08 -11.47
N HIS A 150 10.78 13.98 -11.76
CA HIS A 150 11.55 15.01 -12.49
C HIS A 150 12.12 14.51 -13.84
N ALA A 151 11.75 13.32 -14.30
CA ALA A 151 12.25 12.77 -15.55
C ALA A 151 11.94 13.69 -16.75
N GLY A 152 12.90 13.81 -17.66
CA GLY A 152 12.64 14.33 -19.02
C GLY A 152 11.98 13.25 -19.90
N PRO A 153 11.40 13.60 -21.06
CA PRO A 153 10.64 12.68 -21.92
C PRO A 153 11.41 11.41 -22.34
N GLU A 154 12.71 11.52 -22.55
CA GLU A 154 13.57 10.41 -22.99
C GLU A 154 14.27 9.69 -21.83
N LYS A 155 14.13 10.16 -20.59
CA LYS A 155 14.79 9.55 -19.44
C LYS A 155 14.07 8.26 -19.05
N THR A 156 14.83 7.18 -18.94
CA THR A 156 14.33 5.93 -18.34
C THR A 156 14.73 5.86 -16.88
N THR A 157 13.74 5.65 -16.01
CA THR A 157 13.92 5.41 -14.58
C THR A 157 13.75 3.92 -14.29
N ARG A 158 14.67 3.35 -13.51
CA ARG A 158 14.61 1.94 -13.08
C ARG A 158 13.91 1.84 -11.75
N ILE A 159 13.12 0.79 -11.59
CA ILE A 159 12.22 0.61 -10.46
C ILE A 159 12.54 -0.73 -9.83
N PRO A 160 13.10 -0.73 -8.62
CA PRO A 160 13.46 -1.95 -7.90
C PRO A 160 12.31 -2.95 -7.82
N ARG A 161 12.68 -4.22 -7.72
CA ARG A 161 11.75 -5.31 -7.45
C ARG A 161 12.30 -6.20 -6.36
N PHE A 162 11.44 -6.61 -5.43
CA PHE A 162 11.82 -7.52 -4.35
C PHE A 162 11.18 -8.89 -4.53
N ASN A 163 12.00 -9.94 -4.48
CA ASN A 163 11.51 -11.31 -4.57
C ASN A 163 11.28 -11.88 -3.16
N LYS A 164 10.01 -11.89 -2.75
CA LYS A 164 9.58 -12.43 -1.44
C LYS A 164 9.91 -13.92 -1.25
N ALA A 165 10.01 -14.70 -2.33
CA ALA A 165 10.39 -16.11 -2.26
C ALA A 165 11.90 -16.29 -2.06
N MET A 166 12.74 -15.39 -2.58
CA MET A 166 14.17 -15.36 -2.30
C MET A 166 14.51 -14.62 -1.00
N ASP A 167 13.56 -13.82 -0.50
CA ASP A 167 13.75 -12.86 0.58
C ASP A 167 14.83 -11.80 0.33
N ASP A 168 15.02 -11.45 -0.95
CA ASP A 168 16.01 -10.45 -1.36
C ASP A 168 15.56 -9.63 -2.56
N ARG A 169 16.25 -8.51 -2.80
CA ARG A 169 16.04 -7.66 -3.96
C ARG A 169 16.47 -8.43 -5.23
N LEU A 170 15.71 -8.27 -6.30
CA LEU A 170 16.12 -8.79 -7.60
C LEU A 170 17.37 -8.05 -8.10
N PRO A 171 18.21 -8.72 -8.90
CA PRO A 171 19.28 -8.06 -9.64
C PRO A 171 18.76 -6.89 -10.46
N GLU A 172 19.60 -5.88 -10.59
CA GLU A 172 19.28 -4.59 -11.19
C GLU A 172 18.75 -4.72 -12.64
N ASP A 173 19.27 -5.66 -13.42
CA ASP A 173 18.86 -5.94 -14.81
C ASP A 173 17.45 -6.55 -14.93
N GLN A 174 16.87 -6.99 -13.82
CA GLN A 174 15.50 -7.49 -13.71
C GLN A 174 14.54 -6.47 -13.08
N TRP A 175 15.01 -5.24 -12.84
CA TRP A 175 14.15 -4.16 -12.39
C TRP A 175 13.25 -3.67 -13.52
N ASP A 176 12.05 -3.25 -13.16
CA ASP A 176 11.15 -2.63 -14.13
C ASP A 176 11.71 -1.27 -14.56
N THR A 177 11.21 -0.78 -15.70
CA THR A 177 11.61 0.52 -16.22
C THR A 177 10.40 1.36 -16.59
N PHE A 178 10.54 2.67 -16.42
CA PHE A 178 9.55 3.64 -16.86
C PHE A 178 10.24 4.73 -17.68
N LYS A 179 9.77 4.92 -18.91
CA LYS A 179 10.29 5.95 -19.80
C LYS A 179 9.46 7.23 -19.68
N GLY A 180 10.16 8.36 -19.52
CA GLY A 180 9.55 9.66 -19.37
C GLY A 180 9.07 9.92 -17.95
N ARG A 181 8.20 10.92 -17.81
CA ARG A 181 7.62 11.36 -16.55
C ARG A 181 6.17 10.86 -16.44
N PRO A 182 5.79 10.11 -15.40
CA PRO A 182 4.41 9.72 -15.18
C PRO A 182 3.59 10.95 -14.78
N ASP A 183 2.30 10.94 -15.09
CA ASP A 183 1.32 11.89 -14.55
C ASP A 183 0.92 11.52 -13.10
N VAL A 184 0.97 10.21 -12.77
CA VAL A 184 0.69 9.73 -11.41
C VAL A 184 1.69 8.63 -11.01
N VAL A 185 2.30 8.79 -9.84
CA VAL A 185 3.07 7.75 -9.15
C VAL A 185 2.25 7.28 -7.95
N ILE A 186 1.90 6.00 -7.91
CA ILE A 186 1.26 5.36 -6.77
C ILE A 186 2.36 4.70 -5.94
N LEU A 187 2.51 5.09 -4.68
CA LEU A 187 3.34 4.41 -3.69
C LEU A 187 2.44 3.66 -2.72
N GLU A 188 2.40 2.33 -2.83
CA GLU A 188 1.59 1.49 -1.95
C GLU A 188 2.43 0.79 -0.89
N GLY A 189 1.89 0.66 0.32
CA GLY A 189 2.58 -0.03 1.39
C GLY A 189 1.85 0.06 2.73
N TRP A 190 2.05 -0.93 3.59
CA TRP A 190 1.28 -1.02 4.84
C TRP A 190 1.65 0.06 5.88
N CYS A 191 2.85 0.62 5.77
CA CYS A 191 3.33 1.74 6.59
C CYS A 191 3.38 3.07 5.84
N VAL A 192 2.90 3.15 4.59
CA VAL A 192 2.91 4.40 3.81
C VAL A 192 2.03 5.44 4.48
N GLY A 193 2.58 6.61 4.82
CA GLY A 193 1.85 7.66 5.52
C GLY A 193 1.65 7.40 7.03
N THR A 194 2.17 6.32 7.59
CA THR A 194 2.13 6.06 9.03
C THR A 194 2.96 7.10 9.79
N THR A 195 2.41 7.60 10.90
CA THR A 195 3.07 8.52 11.82
C THR A 195 3.69 7.78 13.01
N PRO A 196 4.72 8.33 13.65
CA PRO A 196 5.24 7.77 14.90
C PRO A 196 4.17 7.86 16.01
N GLN A 197 4.19 6.88 16.92
CA GLN A 197 3.40 6.87 18.14
C GLN A 197 4.04 7.79 19.21
N PRO A 198 3.24 8.34 20.14
CA PRO A 198 3.77 8.96 21.35
C PRO A 198 4.65 7.99 22.14
N GLU A 199 5.74 8.48 22.73
CA GLU A 199 6.69 7.65 23.50
C GLU A 199 6.01 6.85 24.62
N ASP A 200 4.98 7.41 25.26
CA ASP A 200 4.22 6.74 26.31
C ASP A 200 3.55 5.43 25.82
N HIS A 201 3.14 5.37 24.54
CA HIS A 201 2.54 4.17 23.96
C HIS A 201 3.57 3.05 23.75
N LEU A 202 4.87 3.36 23.74
CA LEU A 202 5.95 2.40 23.54
C LEU A 202 6.42 1.73 24.82
N LYS A 203 6.00 2.20 26.01
CA LYS A 203 6.45 1.66 27.30
C LYS A 203 6.00 0.22 27.52
N GLU A 204 4.72 -0.04 27.33
CA GLU A 204 4.12 -1.36 27.56
C GLU A 204 4.17 -2.23 26.30
N ALA A 205 4.53 -3.51 26.47
CA ALA A 205 4.54 -4.47 25.39
C ALA A 205 3.11 -4.74 24.94
N LEU A 206 2.85 -4.66 23.64
CA LEU A 206 1.51 -4.80 23.09
C LEU A 206 1.09 -6.27 22.93
N ASN A 207 2.06 -7.13 22.60
CA ASN A 207 1.83 -8.54 22.33
C ASN A 207 3.00 -9.40 22.82
N ALA A 208 2.86 -10.73 22.67
CA ALA A 208 3.83 -11.69 23.16
C ALA A 208 5.21 -11.55 22.50
N LEU A 209 5.28 -11.15 21.23
CA LEU A 209 6.56 -10.92 20.55
C LEU A 209 7.33 -9.78 21.23
N GLU A 210 6.66 -8.67 21.51
CA GLU A 210 7.31 -7.56 22.21
C GLU A 210 7.67 -7.94 23.66
N ALA A 211 6.78 -8.62 24.38
CA ALA A 211 7.02 -8.98 25.78
C ALA A 211 8.18 -9.97 25.96
N LEU A 212 8.35 -10.91 25.02
CA LEU A 212 9.32 -12.00 25.13
C LEU A 212 10.62 -11.73 24.37
N GLU A 213 10.55 -11.04 23.23
CA GLU A 213 11.68 -10.85 22.31
C GLU A 213 12.17 -9.39 22.22
N ASP A 214 11.41 -8.42 22.75
CA ASP A 214 11.75 -6.98 22.84
C ASP A 214 11.47 -6.44 24.25
N ALA A 215 11.81 -7.22 25.28
CA ALA A 215 11.49 -6.89 26.67
C ALA A 215 12.10 -5.55 27.13
N ASP A 216 13.22 -5.14 26.53
CA ASP A 216 13.87 -3.85 26.79
C ASP A 216 13.32 -2.69 25.93
N GLY A 217 12.42 -2.98 24.99
CA GLY A 217 11.75 -2.02 24.12
C GLY A 217 12.62 -1.36 23.05
N ARG A 218 13.85 -1.85 22.83
CA ARG A 218 14.76 -1.27 21.82
C ARG A 218 14.24 -1.43 20.41
N TRP A 219 13.60 -2.56 20.08
CA TRP A 219 13.05 -2.79 18.74
C TRP A 219 11.87 -1.88 18.44
N ARG A 220 10.85 -1.82 19.31
CA ARG A 220 9.68 -0.95 19.08
C ARG A 220 10.05 0.53 19.09
N SER A 221 11.03 0.93 19.91
CA SER A 221 11.57 2.30 19.88
C SER A 221 12.27 2.59 18.55
N TYR A 222 13.16 1.70 18.08
CA TYR A 222 13.82 1.86 16.79
C TYR A 222 12.84 1.96 15.62
N VAL A 223 11.80 1.12 15.60
CA VAL A 223 10.75 1.16 14.57
C VAL A 223 10.02 2.50 14.60
N ASN A 224 9.73 3.03 15.80
CA ASN A 224 9.09 4.33 15.95
C ASN A 224 10.00 5.50 15.53
N ASP A 225 11.28 5.46 15.91
CA ASP A 225 12.28 6.48 15.57
C ASP A 225 12.50 6.55 14.06
N ALA A 226 12.51 5.40 13.37
CA ALA A 226 12.55 5.38 11.90
C ALA A 226 11.40 6.19 11.29
N LEU A 227 10.20 6.16 11.90
CA LEU A 227 9.05 6.95 11.47
C LEU A 227 9.18 8.45 11.76
N CYS A 228 10.03 8.86 12.71
CA CYS A 228 10.31 10.27 13.01
C CYS A 228 11.22 10.92 11.96
N ASP A 229 12.09 10.14 11.33
CA ASP A 229 13.17 10.61 10.46
C ASP A 229 12.85 10.49 8.95
N GLY A 230 13.49 9.53 8.27
CA GLY A 230 13.46 9.41 6.81
C GLY A 230 12.07 9.14 6.25
N TYR A 231 11.27 8.31 6.94
CA TYR A 231 9.89 8.03 6.53
C TYR A 231 9.01 9.27 6.61
N ARG A 232 9.17 10.11 7.66
CA ARG A 232 8.41 11.36 7.79
C ARG A 232 8.70 12.29 6.63
N SER A 233 9.98 12.47 6.27
CA SER A 233 10.38 13.31 5.14
C SER A 233 9.84 12.78 3.82
N LEU A 234 9.90 11.46 3.62
CA LEU A 234 9.34 10.78 2.44
C LEU A 234 7.82 10.98 2.35
N PHE A 235 7.07 10.69 3.40
CA PHE A 235 5.62 10.72 3.37
C PHE A 235 5.03 12.14 3.31
N LYS A 236 5.79 13.16 3.74
CA LYS A 236 5.43 14.56 3.49
C LYS A 236 5.37 14.92 1.99
N ARG A 237 6.03 14.14 1.12
CA ARG A 237 5.97 14.32 -0.34
C ARG A 237 4.66 13.83 -0.95
N LEU A 238 3.83 13.09 -0.22
CA LEU A 238 2.56 12.55 -0.74
C LEU A 238 1.57 13.69 -0.98
N ASP A 239 1.14 13.85 -2.23
CA ASP A 239 0.09 14.79 -2.61
C ASP A 239 -1.27 14.33 -2.09
N LEU A 240 -1.52 13.02 -2.15
CA LEU A 240 -2.73 12.37 -1.63
C LEU A 240 -2.38 11.11 -0.84
N LEU A 241 -3.14 10.84 0.22
CA LEU A 241 -3.10 9.58 0.95
C LEU A 241 -4.48 8.90 0.94
N VAL A 242 -4.52 7.66 0.46
CA VAL A 242 -5.68 6.76 0.54
C VAL A 242 -5.42 5.71 1.60
N PHE A 243 -6.35 5.56 2.55
CA PHE A 243 -6.27 4.53 3.59
C PHE A 243 -7.35 3.47 3.40
N LEU A 244 -6.93 2.21 3.27
CA LEU A 244 -7.78 1.02 3.25
C LEU A 244 -7.97 0.54 4.69
N LYS A 245 -9.02 1.04 5.35
CA LYS A 245 -9.32 0.77 6.75
C LYS A 245 -9.99 -0.60 6.90
N ILE A 246 -9.27 -1.53 7.51
CA ILE A 246 -9.77 -2.87 7.82
C ILE A 246 -10.71 -2.81 9.05
N PRO A 247 -11.59 -3.81 9.28
CA PRO A 247 -12.48 -3.82 10.44
C PRO A 247 -11.73 -3.79 11.78
N ASP A 248 -10.70 -4.65 11.89
CA ASP A 248 -9.92 -4.86 13.10
C ASP A 248 -8.62 -5.60 12.75
N PHE A 249 -7.68 -5.63 13.68
CA PHE A 249 -6.41 -6.33 13.49
C PHE A 249 -6.56 -7.85 13.28
N PHE A 250 -7.58 -8.49 13.86
CA PHE A 250 -7.79 -9.94 13.71
C PHE A 250 -8.10 -10.33 12.26
N SER A 251 -8.70 -9.41 11.50
CA SER A 251 -8.91 -9.57 10.05
C SER A 251 -7.59 -9.83 9.30
N VAL A 252 -6.47 -9.24 9.74
CA VAL A 252 -5.14 -9.47 9.14
C VAL A 252 -4.71 -10.94 9.29
N ILE A 253 -4.93 -11.52 10.47
CA ILE A 253 -4.58 -12.91 10.77
C ILE A 253 -5.42 -13.85 9.89
N GLU A 254 -6.72 -13.60 9.78
CA GLU A 254 -7.65 -14.39 8.95
C GLU A 254 -7.27 -14.33 7.48
N TRP A 255 -7.05 -13.13 6.93
CA TRP A 255 -6.72 -12.94 5.53
C TRP A 255 -5.34 -13.47 5.17
N ARG A 256 -4.35 -13.32 6.07
CA ARG A 256 -3.03 -13.92 5.88
C ARG A 256 -3.12 -15.44 5.85
N SER A 257 -3.90 -16.04 6.76
CA SER A 257 -4.13 -17.48 6.79
C SER A 257 -4.84 -17.98 5.52
N LEU A 258 -5.77 -17.21 4.96
CA LEU A 258 -6.40 -17.53 3.67
C LEU A 258 -5.41 -17.47 2.51
N GLN A 259 -4.52 -16.46 2.49
CA GLN A 259 -3.50 -16.32 1.45
C GLN A 259 -2.51 -17.48 1.47
N GLU A 260 -2.04 -17.89 2.65
CA GLU A 260 -1.12 -19.04 2.78
C GLU A 260 -1.81 -20.34 2.34
N ARG A 261 -3.09 -20.57 2.70
CA ARG A 261 -3.85 -21.73 2.21
C ARG A 261 -3.97 -21.78 0.69
N LYS A 262 -4.30 -20.65 0.05
CA LYS A 262 -4.36 -20.56 -1.42
C LYS A 262 -3.01 -20.89 -2.06
N LEU A 263 -1.91 -20.41 -1.47
CA LEU A 263 -0.56 -20.73 -1.96
C LEU A 263 -0.28 -22.24 -1.86
N MET A 264 -0.65 -22.88 -0.74
CA MET A 264 -0.50 -24.33 -0.56
C MET A 264 -1.27 -25.15 -1.61
N GLU A 265 -2.50 -24.75 -1.92
CA GLU A 265 -3.33 -25.40 -2.95
C GLU A 265 -2.72 -25.29 -4.35
N GLN A 266 -1.96 -24.21 -4.62
CA GLN A 266 -1.37 -23.93 -5.93
C GLN A 266 0.02 -24.56 -6.14
N THR A 267 0.87 -24.62 -5.11
CA THR A 267 2.24 -25.11 -5.24
C THR A 267 2.40 -26.61 -4.95
N GLY A 268 1.36 -27.26 -4.43
CA GLY A 268 1.42 -28.65 -3.96
C GLY A 268 2.37 -28.85 -2.76
N PRO A 269 2.45 -30.07 -2.20
CA PRO A 269 3.23 -30.37 -0.99
C PRO A 269 4.77 -30.26 -1.16
N LEU A 270 5.27 -30.01 -2.38
CA LEU A 270 6.71 -29.97 -2.70
C LEU A 270 7.40 -28.63 -2.40
N SER A 271 6.65 -27.59 -2.01
CA SER A 271 7.17 -26.27 -1.57
C SER A 271 7.16 -26.13 -0.03
N SER A 272 7.38 -27.22 0.70
CA SER A 272 7.22 -27.31 2.16
C SER A 272 8.23 -26.48 2.99
N SER A 273 9.28 -25.92 2.39
CA SER A 273 10.35 -25.25 3.16
C SER A 273 10.05 -23.80 3.59
N LYS A 274 8.94 -23.18 3.13
CA LYS A 274 8.59 -21.79 3.49
C LYS A 274 7.12 -21.55 3.86
N ILE A 275 6.31 -22.60 3.96
CA ILE A 275 4.92 -22.47 4.42
C ILE A 275 4.94 -22.24 5.93
N MET A 276 4.47 -21.08 6.38
CA MET A 276 4.35 -20.79 7.81
C MET A 276 3.18 -21.60 8.39
N ASP A 277 3.44 -22.36 9.46
CA ASP A 277 2.35 -22.92 10.25
C ASP A 277 1.52 -21.80 10.92
N THR A 278 0.36 -22.16 11.51
CA THR A 278 -0.53 -21.18 12.15
C THR A 278 0.16 -20.37 13.26
N SER A 279 1.15 -20.94 13.96
CA SER A 279 1.90 -20.25 15.01
C SER A 279 2.90 -19.25 14.42
N ALA A 280 3.59 -19.63 13.33
CA ALA A 280 4.51 -18.79 12.60
C ALA A 280 3.78 -17.61 11.93
N ILE A 281 2.58 -17.83 11.38
CA ILE A 281 1.73 -16.75 10.85
C ILE A 281 1.35 -15.77 11.96
N ARG A 282 0.91 -16.27 13.12
CA ARG A 282 0.55 -15.42 14.26
C ARG A 282 1.74 -14.60 14.74
N ARG A 283 2.90 -15.24 14.93
CA ARG A 283 4.14 -14.54 15.31
C ARG A 283 4.58 -13.52 14.26
N PHE A 284 4.48 -13.85 12.97
CA PHE A 284 4.80 -12.91 11.89
C PHE A 284 3.89 -11.67 11.96
N VAL A 285 2.57 -11.87 12.05
CA VAL A 285 1.58 -10.79 12.11
C VAL A 285 1.79 -9.89 13.35
N MET A 286 2.30 -10.43 14.47
CA MET A 286 2.65 -9.64 15.67
C MET A 286 3.69 -8.54 15.42
N HIS A 287 4.59 -8.68 14.42
CA HIS A 287 5.55 -7.60 14.09
C HIS A 287 4.84 -6.33 13.59
N PHE A 288 3.62 -6.48 13.06
CA PHE A 288 2.88 -5.42 12.41
C PHE A 288 1.75 -4.88 13.29
N GLU A 289 1.44 -5.55 14.40
CA GLU A 289 0.26 -5.29 15.21
C GLU A 289 0.18 -3.86 15.74
N ARG A 290 1.27 -3.41 16.36
CA ARG A 290 1.37 -2.09 16.97
C ARG A 290 1.02 -0.97 16.01
N LEU A 291 1.72 -0.93 14.88
CA LEU A 291 1.50 0.09 13.87
C LEU A 291 0.20 -0.11 13.09
N THR A 292 -0.29 -1.35 12.94
CA THR A 292 -1.61 -1.58 12.31
C THR A 292 -2.73 -1.01 13.16
N ARG A 293 -2.70 -1.24 14.49
CA ARG A 293 -3.68 -0.66 15.42
C ARG A 293 -3.58 0.86 15.46
N TRP A 294 -2.35 1.38 15.51
CA TRP A 294 -2.10 2.82 15.44
C TRP A 294 -2.67 3.46 14.15
N ASN A 295 -2.44 2.82 13.01
CA ASN A 295 -2.97 3.28 11.73
C ASN A 295 -4.51 3.29 11.70
N LEU A 296 -5.16 2.31 12.34
CA LEU A 296 -6.64 2.27 12.42
C LEU A 296 -7.22 3.43 13.22
N GLU A 297 -6.47 3.95 14.19
CA GLU A 297 -6.85 5.09 15.03
C GLU A 297 -6.52 6.43 14.34
N GLU A 298 -5.29 6.59 13.85
CA GLU A 298 -4.78 7.89 13.38
C GLU A 298 -5.12 8.18 11.91
N LEU A 299 -4.88 7.22 11.00
CA LEU A 299 -4.95 7.48 9.56
C LEU A 299 -6.33 7.95 9.06
N PRO A 300 -7.48 7.56 9.63
CA PRO A 300 -8.76 8.13 9.22
C PRO A 300 -8.82 9.66 9.33
N SER A 301 -8.05 10.26 10.24
CA SER A 301 -7.96 11.70 10.44
C SER A 301 -6.88 12.39 9.57
N LEU A 302 -5.99 11.61 8.96
CA LEU A 302 -4.84 12.09 8.18
C LEU A 302 -4.96 11.80 6.68
N ALA A 303 -5.58 10.69 6.30
CA ALA A 303 -5.76 10.31 4.91
C ALA A 303 -6.77 11.25 4.22
N ASP A 304 -6.50 11.60 2.97
CA ASP A 304 -7.42 12.39 2.13
C ASP A 304 -8.67 11.59 1.77
N MET A 305 -8.53 10.26 1.66
CA MET A 305 -9.61 9.30 1.47
C MET A 305 -9.44 8.09 2.38
N THR A 306 -10.49 7.73 3.11
CA THR A 306 -10.58 6.45 3.82
C THR A 306 -11.63 5.56 3.17
N LEU A 307 -11.25 4.34 2.80
CA LEU A 307 -12.14 3.29 2.33
C LEU A 307 -12.23 2.20 3.41
N GLU A 308 -13.39 2.06 4.04
CA GLU A 308 -13.63 1.04 5.07
C GLU A 308 -14.00 -0.29 4.41
N LEU A 309 -13.29 -1.36 4.76
CA LEU A 309 -13.54 -2.71 4.27
C LEU A 309 -14.35 -3.52 5.29
N ASP A 310 -15.20 -4.42 4.80
CA ASP A 310 -15.72 -5.52 5.59
C ASP A 310 -14.78 -6.75 5.56
N ARG A 311 -15.15 -7.79 6.31
CA ARG A 311 -14.39 -9.05 6.40
C ARG A 311 -14.30 -9.82 5.08
N SER A 312 -15.14 -9.48 4.11
CA SER A 312 -15.20 -10.07 2.76
C SER A 312 -14.50 -9.20 1.72
N HIS A 313 -13.66 -8.24 2.14
CA HIS A 313 -12.93 -7.30 1.28
C HIS A 313 -13.83 -6.38 0.44
N ARG A 314 -15.09 -6.19 0.83
CA ARG A 314 -15.95 -5.18 0.22
C ARG A 314 -15.75 -3.85 0.93
N PHE A 315 -15.53 -2.79 0.18
CA PHE A 315 -15.68 -1.43 0.67
C PHE A 315 -17.12 -1.21 1.14
N VAL A 316 -17.33 -0.90 2.40
CA VAL A 316 -18.66 -0.60 2.95
C VAL A 316 -18.90 0.90 3.07
N ARG A 317 -17.83 1.69 3.10
CA ARG A 317 -17.90 3.14 3.22
C ARG A 317 -16.67 3.81 2.61
N GLY A 318 -16.86 4.96 1.99
CA GLY A 318 -15.80 5.89 1.61
C GLY A 318 -16.00 7.24 2.29
N SER A 319 -14.95 7.83 2.86
CA SER A 319 -14.99 9.17 3.45
C SER A 319 -13.81 10.03 2.99
N ARG A 320 -14.11 11.25 2.54
CA ARG A 320 -13.11 12.26 2.20
C ARG A 320 -12.78 13.10 3.43
N ASN A 321 -11.49 13.34 3.65
CA ASN A 321 -11.06 14.32 4.63
C ASN A 321 -10.91 15.69 3.98
N LEU A 322 -11.86 16.58 4.25
CA LEU A 322 -11.87 17.93 3.67
C LEU A 322 -10.89 18.88 4.36
N ARG A 323 -10.40 18.57 5.57
CA ARG A 323 -9.51 19.46 6.33
C ARG A 323 -8.08 19.50 5.75
N ASN A 324 -7.58 18.38 5.24
CA ASN A 324 -6.23 18.32 4.65
C ASN A 324 -6.14 18.97 3.26
N GLN A 325 -7.26 19.08 2.54
CA GLN A 325 -7.28 19.71 1.21
C GLN A 325 -7.10 21.24 1.29
N THR A 326 -7.52 21.90 2.38
CA THR A 326 -7.40 23.35 2.53
C THR A 326 -6.00 23.79 2.96
N LEU A 327 -5.31 23.00 3.77
CA LEU A 327 -3.98 23.33 4.30
C LEU A 327 -2.87 23.23 3.25
N LYS A 328 -2.96 22.27 2.31
CA LYS A 328 -1.97 22.11 1.22
C LYS A 328 -2.05 23.18 0.13
N HIS A 329 -3.16 23.93 0.03
CA HIS A 329 -3.31 25.02 -0.95
C HIS A 329 -2.87 26.39 -0.40
N LEU A 330 -2.47 26.48 0.87
CA LEU A 330 -2.06 27.71 1.55
C LEU A 330 -0.55 27.76 1.90
N SER A 331 0.20 26.71 1.56
CA SER A 331 1.65 26.57 1.79
C SER A 331 2.42 26.50 0.48
#